data_AF-A0A1S3XI64-F1
#
_entry.id   AF-A0A1S3XI64-F1
#
_cell.length_a   1.000
_cell.length_b   1.000
_cell.length_c   1.000
_cell.angle_alpha   90.00
_cell.angle_beta   90.00
_cell.angle_gamma   90.00
#
_symmetry.space_group_name_H-M   'P 1'
#
loop_
_entity.id
_entity.type
_entity.pdbx_description
1 polymer ?
#
loop_
_entity_poly.entity_id
_entity_poly.type
_entity_poly.pdbx_seq_one_letter_code
_entity_poly.pdbx_strand_id
1 'polypeptide(L)'
;MRTKYGGFKEFPLAQTKIVVFFRIQRPTNSIDKLNPDCQKKRKRSSSSLAVSKKGRRLLPFNPCEDPTRRLEHMASLDTALTTTEAEFSNELTYMSGMAARSANRAALERDGMQV
;
A
#
# COMPACT_ATOMS: atom_id res chain seq x y z
N MET A 1 -6.34 12.19 39.15
CA MET A 1 -5.14 12.78 38.52
C MET A 1 -5.33 12.74 37.01
N ARG A 2 -5.32 13.90 36.32
CA ARG A 2 -5.49 14.00 34.87
C ARG A 2 -4.14 13.83 34.19
N THR A 3 -4.02 12.87 33.28
CA THR A 3 -2.81 12.62 32.49
C THR A 3 -2.56 13.77 31.50
N LYS A 4 -1.30 14.21 31.41
CA LYS A 4 -0.84 15.38 30.66
C LYS A 4 -0.39 15.06 29.22
N TYR A 5 -1.14 14.22 28.51
CA TYR A 5 -0.91 14.02 27.09
C TYR A 5 -2.00 14.77 26.33
N GLY A 6 -1.59 15.72 25.49
CA GLY A 6 -2.51 16.52 24.68
C GLY A 6 -3.45 15.59 23.93
N GLY A 7 -4.75 15.86 24.03
CA GLY A 7 -5.78 15.01 23.44
C GLY A 7 -5.49 14.81 21.96
N PHE A 8 -5.25 13.56 21.56
CA PHE A 8 -5.28 13.19 20.16
C PHE A 8 -6.67 13.55 19.64
N LYS A 9 -6.72 14.44 18.65
CA LYS A 9 -7.98 14.77 17.98
C LYS A 9 -8.55 13.46 17.45
N GLU A 10 -9.79 13.19 17.82
CA GLU A 10 -10.54 12.02 17.35
C GLU A 10 -10.42 11.95 15.82
N PHE A 11 -9.99 10.79 15.31
CA PHE A 11 -9.77 10.64 13.89
C PHE A 11 -11.13 10.83 13.19
N PRO A 12 -11.25 11.73 12.21
CA PRO A 12 -12.56 12.06 11.64
C PRO A 12 -13.16 10.80 11.01
N LEU A 13 -14.22 10.29 11.64
CA LEU A 13 -14.99 9.11 11.23
C LEU A 13 -15.86 9.36 9.98
N ALA A 14 -15.51 10.36 9.18
CA ALA A 14 -16.22 10.74 7.97
C ALA A 14 -15.42 10.23 6.76
N GLN A 15 -15.98 9.24 6.04
CA GLN A 15 -15.44 8.73 4.79
C GLN A 15 -15.34 9.85 3.75
N THR A 16 -14.20 10.54 3.72
CA THR A 16 -13.81 11.36 2.58
C THR A 16 -13.30 10.41 1.51
N LYS A 17 -13.70 10.64 0.25
CA LYS A 17 -13.27 9.84 -0.91
C LYS A 17 -11.76 9.56 -0.82
N ILE A 18 -11.32 8.37 -1.20
CA ILE A 18 -9.91 7.94 -1.11
C ILE A 18 -8.90 8.96 -1.68
N VAL A 19 -9.33 9.72 -2.70
CA VAL A 19 -8.56 10.84 -3.30
C VAL A 19 -8.23 11.94 -2.29
N VAL A 20 -9.16 12.27 -1.41
CA VAL A 20 -9.00 13.28 -0.35
C VAL A 20 -8.10 12.75 0.77
N PHE A 21 -8.30 11.48 1.16
CA PHE A 21 -7.49 10.81 2.19
C PHE A 21 -5.99 10.76 1.81
N PHE A 22 -5.67 10.33 0.59
CA PHE A 22 -4.29 10.25 0.10
C PHE A 22 -3.80 11.55 -0.56
N ARG A 23 -4.61 12.62 -0.57
CA ARG A 23 -4.32 13.91 -1.23
C ARG A 23 -3.84 13.74 -2.69
N ILE A 24 -4.42 12.77 -3.42
CA ILE A 24 -4.04 12.46 -4.80
C ILE A 24 -4.44 13.64 -5.69
N GLN A 25 -3.45 14.35 -6.24
CA GLN A 25 -3.68 15.41 -7.21
C GLN A 25 -3.86 14.80 -8.59
N ARG A 26 -5.04 14.96 -9.20
CA ARG A 26 -5.23 14.65 -10.62
C ARG A 26 -4.76 15.86 -11.44
N PRO A 27 -3.82 15.73 -12.37
CA PRO A 27 -3.46 16.82 -13.25
C PRO A 27 -4.68 17.18 -14.11
N THR A 28 -5.08 18.45 -14.08
CA THR A 28 -6.14 18.99 -14.93
C THR A 28 -5.59 19.15 -16.35
N ASN A 29 -5.97 18.22 -17.24
CA ASN A 29 -5.93 18.32 -18.70
C ASN A 29 -4.80 19.18 -19.29
N SER A 30 -3.60 18.60 -19.47
CA SER A 30 -2.64 19.07 -20.48
C SER A 30 -2.55 18.05 -21.61
N ILE A 31 -3.70 17.79 -22.25
CA ILE A 31 -3.73 17.33 -23.63
C ILE A 31 -3.54 18.60 -24.46
N ASP A 32 -2.28 18.94 -24.77
CA ASP A 32 -1.89 19.65 -25.99
C ASP A 32 -0.45 20.16 -25.86
N LYS A 33 0.45 19.44 -26.53
CA LYS A 33 1.62 19.91 -27.29
C LYS A 33 2.52 18.71 -27.58
N LEU A 34 2.00 17.77 -28.38
CA LEU A 34 2.86 16.85 -29.12
C LEU A 34 3.43 17.61 -30.32
N ASN A 35 4.72 17.94 -30.25
CA ASN A 35 5.49 18.55 -31.33
C ASN A 35 5.64 17.53 -32.50
N PRO A 36 5.24 17.85 -33.75
CA PRO A 36 5.29 16.91 -34.88
C PRO A 36 6.62 16.86 -35.65
N ASP A 37 7.68 17.58 -35.27
CA ASP A 37 8.91 17.71 -36.07
C ASP A 37 10.00 16.65 -35.81
N CYS A 38 9.63 15.36 -35.84
CA CYS A 38 10.59 14.25 -35.72
C CYS A 38 10.50 13.25 -36.88
N GLN A 39 10.20 13.70 -38.10
CA GLN A 39 10.31 12.89 -39.30
C GLN A 39 11.77 12.80 -39.78
N LYS A 40 12.61 11.98 -39.13
CA LYS A 40 13.85 11.48 -39.73
C LYS A 40 14.01 9.98 -39.50
N LYS A 41 13.84 9.24 -40.59
CA LYS A 41 14.06 7.80 -40.74
C LYS A 41 15.44 7.39 -40.19
N ARG A 42 15.49 6.53 -39.17
CA ARG A 42 16.66 5.65 -38.93
C ARG A 42 16.16 4.23 -38.69
N LYS A 43 16.47 3.38 -39.67
CA LYS A 43 16.60 1.92 -39.67
C LYS A 43 16.05 1.18 -38.44
N ARG A 44 15.06 0.32 -38.68
CA ARG A 44 14.87 -0.93 -37.95
C ARG A 44 16.15 -1.76 -38.09
N SER A 45 17.07 -1.64 -37.13
CA SER A 45 18.23 -2.53 -36.99
C SER A 45 18.45 -2.81 -35.50
N SER A 46 18.05 -4.03 -35.12
CA SER A 46 18.95 -4.98 -34.46
C SER A 46 19.56 -4.63 -33.10
N SER A 47 18.80 -4.05 -32.18
CA SER A 47 19.02 -4.37 -30.77
C SER A 47 17.70 -4.42 -30.04
N SER A 48 17.39 -5.60 -29.53
CA SER A 48 16.43 -5.74 -28.45
C SER A 48 16.92 -4.85 -27.30
N LEU A 49 16.39 -3.64 -27.20
CA LEU A 49 16.44 -2.81 -25.98
C LEU A 49 15.51 -3.41 -24.90
N ALA A 50 15.25 -4.72 -24.94
CA ALA A 50 14.86 -5.43 -23.74
C ALA A 50 16.09 -5.46 -22.82
N VAL A 51 16.32 -4.33 -22.15
CA VAL A 51 16.97 -4.38 -20.84
C VAL A 51 16.12 -5.36 -20.05
N SER A 52 16.66 -6.55 -19.82
CA SER A 52 16.16 -7.45 -18.78
C SER A 52 16.00 -6.57 -17.55
N LYS A 53 14.76 -6.20 -17.22
CA LYS A 53 14.50 -5.40 -16.03
C LYS A 53 15.10 -6.22 -14.90
N LYS A 54 16.12 -5.66 -14.24
CA LYS A 54 16.68 -6.23 -13.02
C LYS A 54 15.50 -6.65 -12.15
N GLY A 55 15.48 -7.92 -11.74
CA GLY A 55 14.32 -8.53 -11.08
C GLY A 55 13.76 -7.61 -9.99
N ARG A 56 12.44 -7.44 -9.97
CA ARG A 56 11.77 -6.61 -8.96
C ARG A 56 12.01 -7.29 -7.60
N ARG A 57 12.67 -6.58 -6.68
CA ARG A 57 12.91 -7.03 -5.31
C ARG A 57 11.97 -6.30 -4.35
N LEU A 58 11.55 -6.98 -3.29
CA LEU A 58 10.85 -6.32 -2.19
C LEU A 58 11.83 -5.38 -1.48
N LEU A 59 11.38 -4.16 -1.22
CA LEU A 59 12.10 -3.17 -0.44
C LEU A 59 11.44 -3.04 0.93
N PRO A 60 12.23 -2.84 2.00
CA PRO A 60 11.66 -2.60 3.31
C PRO A 60 10.88 -1.29 3.32
N PHE A 61 9.84 -1.25 4.15
CA PHE A 61 9.13 -0.01 4.44
C PHE A 61 10.04 0.92 5.26
N ASN A 62 10.07 2.20 4.89
CA ASN A 62 10.71 3.25 5.69
C ASN A 62 9.61 4.07 6.41
N PRO A 63 9.51 4.00 7.75
CA PRO A 63 8.48 4.74 8.50
C PRO A 63 8.71 6.24 8.45
N CYS A 64 7.67 7.01 8.83
CA CYS A 64 7.81 8.46 9.00
C CYS A 64 8.78 8.78 10.14
N GLU A 65 9.72 9.71 9.93
CA GLU A 65 10.73 10.09 10.93
C GLU A 65 10.12 10.68 12.20
N ASP A 66 9.06 11.48 12.06
CA ASP A 66 8.38 12.11 13.20
C ASP A 66 7.61 11.07 14.03
N PRO A 67 7.99 10.86 15.31
CA PRO A 67 7.29 9.93 16.20
C PRO A 67 5.82 10.26 16.39
N THR A 68 5.46 11.54 16.40
CA THR A 68 4.08 12.00 16.62
C THR A 68 3.17 11.51 15.49
N ARG A 69 3.64 11.65 14.24
CA ARG A 69 2.90 11.20 13.06
C ARG A 69 2.77 9.68 12.99
N ARG A 70 3.77 8.93 13.46
CA ARG A 70 3.65 7.47 13.58
C ARG A 70 2.54 7.06 14.55
N LEU A 71 2.45 7.75 15.69
CA LEU A 71 1.38 7.52 16.67
C LEU A 71 0.01 7.88 16.09
N GLU A 72 -0.11 8.99 15.35
CA GLU A 72 -1.36 9.35 14.67
C GLU A 72 -1.81 8.27 13.67
N HIS A 73 -0.88 7.69 12.90
CA HIS A 73 -1.20 6.60 11.99
C HIS A 73 -1.68 5.35 12.74
N MET A 74 -1.03 4.98 13.84
CA MET A 74 -1.46 3.86 14.68
C MET A 74 -2.83 4.11 15.32
N ALA A 75 -3.09 5.32 15.80
CA ALA A 75 -4.38 5.70 16.38
C ALA A 75 -5.52 5.66 15.35
N SER A 76 -5.24 6.05 14.09
CA SER A 76 -6.19 5.92 12.98
C SER A 76 -6.59 4.45 12.74
N LEU A 77 -5.60 3.54 12.74
CA LEU A 77 -5.85 2.10 12.61
C LEU A 77 -6.66 1.54 13.79
N ASP A 78 -6.28 1.92 15.01
CA ASP A 78 -6.97 1.48 16.23
C ASP A 78 -8.44 1.93 16.27
N THR A 79 -8.71 3.16 15.83
CA THR A 79 -10.07 3.69 15.70
C THR A 79 -10.90 2.85 14.72
N ALA A 80 -10.32 2.47 13.58
CA ALA A 80 -11.01 1.64 12.59
C ALA A 80 -11.30 0.23 13.14
N LEU A 81 -10.34 -0.38 13.83
CA LEU A 81 -10.50 -1.70 14.44
C LEU A 81 -11.57 -1.70 15.54
N THR A 82 -11.54 -0.70 16.42
CA THR A 82 -12.53 -0.52 17.48
C THR A 82 -13.93 -0.33 16.90
N THR A 83 -14.06 0.42 15.80
CA THR A 83 -15.35 0.63 15.11
C THR A 83 -15.91 -0.66 14.54
N THR A 84 -15.06 -1.59 14.11
CA THR A 84 -15.46 -2.90 13.58
C THR A 84 -15.48 -4.01 14.64
N GLU A 85 -15.27 -3.67 15.91
CA GLU A 85 -15.15 -4.64 17.02
C GLU A 85 -14.09 -5.73 16.74
N ALA A 86 -12.99 -5.36 16.08
CA ALA A 86 -11.90 -6.26 15.73
C ALA A 86 -10.67 -6.01 16.62
N GLU A 87 -9.92 -7.07 16.91
CA GLU A 87 -8.66 -6.98 17.63
C GLU A 87 -7.47 -6.94 16.66
N PHE A 88 -6.44 -6.18 17.02
CA PHE A 88 -5.22 -6.13 16.23
C PHE A 88 -4.42 -7.43 16.35
N SER A 89 -4.09 -8.04 15.21
CA SER A 89 -3.07 -9.09 15.09
C SER A 89 -2.22 -8.84 13.85
N ASN A 90 -0.89 -8.88 14.00
CA ASN A 90 0.04 -8.80 12.88
C ASN A 90 0.40 -10.19 12.31
N GLU A 91 -0.18 -11.25 12.87
CA GLU A 91 0.09 -12.63 12.50
C GLU A 91 -1.18 -13.35 12.04
N LEU A 92 -0.99 -14.42 11.28
CA LEU A 92 -2.07 -15.35 10.95
C LEU A 92 -2.39 -16.22 12.16
N THR A 93 -3.62 -16.13 12.65
CA THR A 93 -4.12 -16.92 13.78
C THR A 93 -4.91 -18.13 13.29
N TYR A 94 -4.83 -19.24 14.04
CA TYR A 94 -5.55 -20.48 13.76
C TYR A 94 -6.36 -20.86 15.00
N MET A 95 -7.68 -20.82 14.89
CA MET A 95 -8.59 -21.06 16.02
C MET A 95 -9.02 -22.53 16.09
N SER A 96 -9.29 -23.01 17.31
CA SER A 96 -9.91 -24.32 17.50
C SER A 96 -11.29 -24.35 16.86
N GLY A 97 -11.65 -25.45 16.20
CA GLY A 97 -12.88 -25.58 15.42
C GLY A 97 -12.83 -24.95 14.01
N MET A 98 -11.74 -24.26 13.67
CA MET A 98 -11.46 -23.73 12.33
C MET A 98 -10.28 -24.51 11.69
N ALA A 99 -9.77 -24.01 10.56
CA ALA A 99 -8.63 -24.63 9.91
C ALA A 99 -7.38 -24.61 10.80
N ALA A 100 -6.72 -25.76 10.93
CA ALA A 100 -5.46 -25.87 11.65
C ALA A 100 -4.29 -25.31 10.83
N ARG A 101 -3.22 -24.88 11.52
CA ARG A 101 -1.98 -24.40 10.86
C ARG A 101 -1.39 -25.40 9.88
N SER A 102 -1.49 -26.70 10.17
CA SER A 102 -0.99 -27.78 9.32
C SER A 102 -1.67 -27.86 7.95
N ALA A 103 -2.87 -27.28 7.82
CA ALA A 103 -3.60 -27.20 6.56
C ALA A 103 -3.11 -26.06 5.65
N ASN A 104 -2.44 -25.03 6.21
CA ASN A 104 -1.84 -23.96 5.41
C ASN A 104 -0.54 -24.45 4.75
N ARG A 105 -0.69 -25.09 3.58
CA ARG A 105 0.42 -25.59 2.77
C ARG A 105 0.32 -25.02 1.37
N ALA A 106 1.30 -24.20 0.97
CA ALA A 106 1.37 -23.61 -0.36
C ALA A 106 1.32 -24.65 -1.50
N ALA A 107 1.81 -25.87 -1.25
CA ALA A 107 1.79 -26.98 -2.21
C ALA A 107 0.38 -27.52 -2.53
N LEU A 108 -0.64 -27.15 -1.75
CA LEU A 108 -2.03 -27.57 -2.00
C LEU A 108 -2.76 -26.60 -2.96
N GLU A 109 -2.12 -25.51 -3.39
CA GLU A 109 -2.66 -24.56 -4.37
C GLU A 109 -2.69 -25.19 -5.77
N ARG A 110 -3.83 -25.14 -6.47
CA ARG A 110 -4.06 -25.92 -7.71
C ARG A 110 -3.11 -25.57 -8.85
N ASP A 111 -2.78 -24.29 -8.98
CA ASP A 111 -1.89 -23.77 -10.04
C ASP A 111 -0.50 -23.42 -9.49
N GLY A 112 -0.21 -23.84 -8.25
CA GLY A 112 1.01 -23.50 -7.53
C GLY A 112 1.03 -22.07 -6.98
N MET A 113 2.01 -21.80 -6.11
CA MET A 113 2.21 -20.51 -5.49
C MET A 113 3.62 -20.00 -5.81
N GLN A 114 3.75 -18.71 -6.13
CA GLN A 114 5.05 -18.10 -6.39
C GLN A 114 5.91 -18.14 -5.12
N VAL A 115 7.16 -18.59 -5.26
CA VAL A 115 8.18 -18.62 -4.20
C VAL A 115 9.25 -17.55 -4.47
#